data_AF-A0A924QWI5-F1
#
_entry.id   AF-A0A924QWI5-F1
#
_cell.length_a   1.000
_cell.length_b   1.000
_cell.length_c   1.000
_cell.angle_alpha   90.00
_cell.angle_beta   90.00
_cell.angle_gamma   90.00
#
_symmetry.space_group_name_H-M   'P 1'
#
loop_
_entity.id
_entity.type
_entity.pdbx_description
1 polymer ?
#
loop_
_entity_poly.entity_id
_entity_poly.type
_entity_poly.pdbx_seq_one_letter_code
_entity_poly.pdbx_strand_id
1 'polypeptide(L)'
;MKLVIAQMKHETTTFPPVPTPLARFATGTAEPPEGDAAVAAYRGTGSAIAAFIDLAEAAGAEYTVAIAAAASPSGPVDNAAFETIADRICAAVAQGCDAVLLDLHGAMVTQTYDDGEGELLRRIRAIAPTVPIGLALDMHTNLYDAMGAQSNVIAGYHTYPHIDVYETGQRTGRAVLAMLAGQAKPTMAWGRAPMLPHVMRQGTADSPNQALQARSREIEAEGALCASLFLGFPNADIEFAGLSVVVVTDNNQAQAERWRDELLALAWEQRKAFVYQIEPLRASMARAQALADAKPAGSGPVVLLDHSDNCASGGTMDTMTVLGAMLDAGLEGAAAFAIFDPAAVQQMIAAGVGNEITLALGGKLDMPSIGLLGQPRSVTGRIKLVCDGRYRNLGPMYGGEL
;
A
#
# COMPACT_ATOMS: atom_id res chain seq x y z
N MET A 1 14.33 -16.94 -23.17
CA MET A 1 13.48 -15.92 -22.54
C MET A 1 14.19 -15.46 -21.29
N LYS A 2 14.51 -14.17 -21.20
CA LYS A 2 15.18 -13.52 -20.08
C LYS A 2 14.27 -12.44 -19.47
N LEU A 3 13.99 -12.52 -18.18
CA LEU A 3 13.07 -11.61 -17.49
C LEU A 3 13.82 -10.75 -16.46
N VAL A 4 13.50 -9.47 -16.37
CA VAL A 4 13.87 -8.63 -15.22
C VAL A 4 12.66 -8.52 -14.31
N ILE A 5 12.85 -8.86 -13.04
CA ILE A 5 11.83 -8.77 -11.99
C ILE A 5 12.32 -7.74 -10.97
N ALA A 6 11.45 -6.83 -10.53
CA ALA A 6 11.79 -5.90 -9.45
C ALA A 6 10.57 -5.50 -8.62
N GLN A 7 10.83 -5.04 -7.40
CA GLN A 7 9.84 -4.42 -6.53
C GLN A 7 10.34 -3.05 -6.07
N MET A 8 9.47 -2.05 -6.16
CA MET A 8 9.69 -0.71 -5.63
C MET A 8 8.35 -0.17 -5.12
N LYS A 9 8.07 -0.39 -3.83
CA LYS A 9 6.77 -0.11 -3.23
C LYS A 9 6.87 0.88 -2.09
N HIS A 10 6.09 1.94 -2.18
CA HIS A 10 5.83 2.86 -1.09
C HIS A 10 4.49 3.55 -1.36
N GLU A 11 3.66 3.65 -0.34
CA GLU A 11 2.47 4.51 -0.35
C GLU A 11 2.87 5.83 0.31
N THR A 12 2.84 6.93 -0.45
CA THR A 12 3.24 8.22 0.09
C THR A 12 2.06 9.00 0.62
N THR A 13 2.16 9.39 1.88
CA THR A 13 1.36 10.47 2.46
C THR A 13 2.19 11.75 2.42
N THR A 14 1.74 12.80 1.72
CA THR A 14 2.56 14.01 1.51
C THR A 14 2.56 15.00 2.69
N PHE A 15 1.74 14.73 3.71
CA PHE A 15 1.57 15.56 4.90
C PHE A 15 2.51 15.25 6.08
N PRO A 16 2.72 13.99 6.50
CA PRO A 16 3.51 13.68 7.69
C PRO A 16 4.99 14.00 7.49
N PRO A 17 5.71 14.37 8.57
CA PRO A 17 7.14 14.69 8.52
C PRO A 17 8.03 13.43 8.54
N VAL A 18 7.46 12.23 8.39
CA VAL A 18 8.19 10.97 8.54
C VAL A 18 9.04 10.73 7.29
N PRO A 19 10.39 10.78 7.40
CA PRO A 19 11.25 10.64 6.24
C PRO A 19 11.25 9.21 5.70
N THR A 20 11.53 9.07 4.41
CA THR A 20 11.58 7.76 3.73
C THR A 20 12.94 7.52 3.06
N PRO A 21 14.01 7.31 3.86
CA PRO A 21 15.33 6.98 3.34
C PRO A 21 15.39 5.53 2.86
N LEU A 22 16.47 5.18 2.14
CA LEU A 22 16.69 3.84 1.57
C LEU A 22 16.57 2.72 2.62
N ALA A 23 17.04 2.96 3.84
CA ALA A 23 16.97 1.99 4.94
C ALA A 23 15.54 1.56 5.31
N ARG A 24 14.50 2.34 4.97
CA ARG A 24 13.10 1.95 5.18
C ARG A 24 12.60 0.91 4.18
N PHE A 25 13.29 0.74 3.06
CA PHE A 25 12.96 -0.26 2.04
C PHE A 25 13.58 -1.63 2.32
N ALA A 26 14.29 -1.76 3.46
CA ALA A 26 14.99 -2.95 3.88
C ALA A 26 14.44 -3.45 5.23
N THR A 27 14.23 -4.75 5.36
CA THR A 27 13.78 -5.37 6.62
C THR A 27 14.92 -6.14 7.24
N GLY A 28 15.46 -5.64 8.36
CA GLY A 28 16.54 -6.31 9.10
C GLY A 28 17.95 -6.18 8.49
N THR A 29 18.10 -5.43 7.40
CA THR A 29 19.36 -5.11 6.73
C THR A 29 19.47 -3.61 6.44
N ALA A 30 20.65 -3.14 6.03
CA ALA A 30 20.86 -1.74 5.66
C ALA A 30 20.32 -1.39 4.27
N GLU A 31 20.28 -2.37 3.36
CA GLU A 31 19.85 -2.22 1.97
C GLU A 31 18.83 -3.32 1.61
N PRO A 32 17.92 -3.04 0.66
CA PRO A 32 16.96 -4.03 0.17
C PRO A 32 17.68 -5.21 -0.50
N PRO A 33 17.13 -6.44 -0.43
CA PRO A 33 17.77 -7.59 -1.05
C PRO A 33 17.74 -7.53 -2.59
N GLU A 34 18.79 -8.07 -3.22
CA GLU A 34 18.95 -8.21 -4.67
C GLU A 34 19.23 -9.68 -5.03
N GLY A 35 19.03 -10.06 -6.30
CA GLY A 35 19.40 -11.38 -6.83
C GLY A 35 18.89 -12.57 -6.01
N ASP A 36 19.76 -13.53 -5.75
CA ASP A 36 19.44 -14.76 -4.99
C ASP A 36 18.93 -14.47 -3.58
N ALA A 37 19.38 -13.39 -2.94
CA ALA A 37 18.89 -13.01 -1.61
C ALA A 37 17.42 -12.56 -1.66
N ALA A 38 17.04 -11.83 -2.71
CA ALA A 38 15.64 -11.46 -2.93
C ALA A 38 14.79 -12.68 -3.27
N VAL A 39 15.30 -13.59 -4.10
CA VAL A 39 14.61 -14.86 -4.41
C VAL A 39 14.36 -15.66 -3.13
N ALA A 40 15.37 -15.82 -2.27
CA ALA A 40 15.24 -16.54 -1.01
C ALA A 40 14.25 -15.89 -0.04
N ALA A 41 14.18 -14.55 -0.02
CA ALA A 41 13.30 -13.82 0.88
C ALA A 41 11.81 -13.90 0.46
N TYR A 42 11.52 -13.90 -0.85
CA TYR A 42 10.16 -13.79 -1.35
C TYR A 42 9.57 -15.10 -1.88
N ARG A 43 10.37 -16.11 -2.22
CA ARG A 43 9.84 -17.40 -2.70
C ARG A 43 8.88 -18.00 -1.68
N GLY A 44 7.69 -18.40 -2.15
CA GLY A 44 6.65 -18.99 -1.31
C GLY A 44 5.86 -17.99 -0.45
N THR A 45 6.07 -16.68 -0.62
CA THR A 45 5.26 -15.64 0.02
C THR A 45 4.02 -15.30 -0.82
N GLY A 46 3.04 -14.62 -0.22
CA GLY A 46 1.84 -14.12 -0.91
C GLY A 46 2.05 -12.83 -1.72
N SER A 47 3.26 -12.53 -2.18
CA SER A 47 3.61 -11.28 -2.87
C SER A 47 3.56 -11.42 -4.40
N ALA A 48 3.44 -10.29 -5.12
CA ALA A 48 3.42 -10.30 -6.58
C ALA A 48 4.81 -10.66 -7.17
N ILE A 49 5.89 -10.24 -6.52
CA ILE A 49 7.25 -10.64 -6.90
C ILE A 49 7.45 -12.17 -6.79
N ALA A 50 6.86 -12.83 -5.78
CA ALA A 50 6.87 -14.29 -5.68
C ALA A 50 6.15 -14.95 -6.85
N ALA A 51 4.99 -14.42 -7.26
CA ALA A 51 4.27 -14.90 -8.43
C ALA A 51 5.09 -14.76 -9.72
N PHE A 52 5.84 -13.65 -9.89
CA PHE A 52 6.72 -13.47 -11.04
C PHE A 52 7.87 -14.48 -11.07
N ILE A 53 8.47 -14.78 -9.91
CA ILE A 53 9.50 -15.81 -9.78
C ILE A 53 8.93 -17.18 -10.17
N ASP A 54 7.79 -17.57 -9.60
CA ASP A 54 7.16 -18.87 -9.90
C ASP A 54 6.80 -19.00 -11.38
N LEU A 55 6.30 -17.93 -12.00
CA LEU A 55 5.99 -17.90 -13.43
C LEU A 55 7.25 -18.01 -14.31
N ALA A 56 8.34 -17.32 -13.94
CA ALA A 56 9.61 -17.41 -14.65
C ALA A 56 10.18 -18.84 -14.59
N GLU A 57 10.17 -19.45 -13.41
CA GLU A 57 10.63 -20.83 -13.19
C GLU A 57 9.77 -21.85 -13.95
N ALA A 58 8.44 -21.72 -13.90
CA ALA A 58 7.52 -22.59 -14.61
C ALA A 58 7.68 -22.49 -16.14
N ALA A 59 8.03 -21.32 -16.65
CA ALA A 59 8.31 -21.10 -18.07
C ALA A 59 9.73 -21.53 -18.50
N GLY A 60 10.59 -21.95 -17.55
CA GLY A 60 12.00 -22.21 -17.82
C GLY A 60 12.77 -20.96 -18.30
N ALA A 61 12.32 -19.77 -17.89
CA ALA A 61 12.96 -18.51 -18.23
C ALA A 61 14.22 -18.28 -17.40
N GLU A 62 15.23 -17.66 -18.00
CA GLU A 62 16.28 -16.99 -17.24
C GLU A 62 15.67 -15.73 -16.61
N TYR A 63 15.98 -15.43 -15.35
CA TYR A 63 15.50 -14.21 -14.74
C TYR A 63 16.50 -13.63 -13.75
N THR A 64 16.37 -12.33 -13.49
CA THR A 64 17.10 -11.64 -12.43
C THR A 64 16.12 -10.82 -11.61
N VAL A 65 16.19 -10.95 -10.28
CA VAL A 65 15.53 -10.03 -9.37
C VAL A 65 16.46 -8.86 -9.12
N ALA A 66 16.20 -7.72 -9.77
CA ALA A 66 17.10 -6.56 -9.74
C ALA A 66 17.25 -5.99 -8.32
N ILE A 67 16.12 -5.80 -7.65
CA ILE A 67 16.01 -5.36 -6.25
C ILE A 67 14.58 -5.61 -5.79
N ALA A 68 14.41 -5.97 -4.52
CA ALA A 68 13.10 -6.08 -3.90
C ALA A 68 12.98 -5.07 -2.74
N ALA A 69 12.46 -3.88 -3.05
CA ALA A 69 12.39 -2.75 -2.15
C ALA A 69 10.92 -2.40 -1.82
N ALA A 70 10.54 -2.57 -0.56
CA ALA A 70 9.22 -2.17 -0.06
C ALA A 70 9.36 -1.46 1.30
N ALA A 71 8.75 -0.30 1.42
CA ALA A 71 8.75 0.51 2.64
C ALA A 71 7.32 0.72 3.15
N SER A 72 7.14 0.75 4.48
CA SER A 72 5.86 1.11 5.08
C SER A 72 5.47 2.55 4.73
N PRO A 73 4.16 2.85 4.62
CA PRO A 73 3.67 4.17 4.26
C PRO A 73 4.25 5.28 5.14
N SER A 74 4.63 6.40 4.52
CA SER A 74 5.31 7.53 5.18
C SER A 74 5.39 8.74 4.24
N GLY A 75 6.16 9.78 4.62
CA GLY A 75 6.39 10.97 3.80
C GLY A 75 7.07 10.67 2.46
N PRO A 76 7.24 11.68 1.59
CA PRO A 76 7.86 11.51 0.27
C PRO A 76 9.18 10.74 0.31
N VAL A 77 9.35 9.85 -0.66
CA VAL A 77 10.57 9.06 -0.83
C VAL A 77 11.77 10.00 -1.02
N ASP A 78 12.81 9.78 -0.23
CA ASP A 78 14.05 10.54 -0.36
C ASP A 78 14.63 10.34 -1.76
N ASN A 79 15.11 11.42 -2.39
CA ASN A 79 15.69 11.34 -3.73
C ASN A 79 16.80 10.27 -3.80
N ALA A 80 17.69 10.21 -2.80
CA ALA A 80 18.75 9.22 -2.75
C ALA A 80 18.23 7.77 -2.72
N ALA A 81 17.09 7.53 -2.04
CA ALA A 81 16.46 6.21 -2.01
C ALA A 81 15.87 5.86 -3.37
N PHE A 82 15.12 6.79 -3.97
CA PHE A 82 14.52 6.62 -5.29
C PHE A 82 15.60 6.35 -6.35
N GLU A 83 16.60 7.21 -6.44
CA GLU A 83 17.70 7.08 -7.41
C GLU A 83 18.42 5.75 -7.25
N THR A 84 18.76 5.34 -6.02
CA THR A 84 19.44 4.05 -5.79
C THR A 84 18.62 2.87 -6.30
N ILE A 85 17.33 2.80 -5.96
CA ILE A 85 16.47 1.68 -6.35
C ILE A 85 16.22 1.70 -7.87
N ALA A 86 15.90 2.87 -8.43
CA ALA A 86 15.65 3.04 -9.86
C ALA A 86 16.89 2.69 -10.69
N ASP A 87 18.09 3.07 -10.24
CA ASP A 87 19.36 2.76 -10.91
C ASP A 87 19.63 1.25 -10.93
N ARG A 88 19.32 0.52 -9.85
CA ARG A 88 19.46 -0.96 -9.82
C ARG A 88 18.54 -1.62 -10.85
N ILE A 89 17.29 -1.18 -10.93
CA ILE A 89 16.31 -1.68 -11.91
C ILE A 89 16.79 -1.36 -13.33
N CYS A 90 17.16 -0.10 -13.58
CA CYS A 90 17.63 0.35 -14.89
C CYS A 90 18.91 -0.36 -15.33
N ALA A 91 19.85 -0.61 -14.42
CA ALA A 91 21.07 -1.34 -14.68
C ALA A 91 20.79 -2.80 -15.09
N ALA A 92 19.84 -3.47 -14.43
CA ALA A 92 19.43 -4.82 -14.82
C ALA A 92 18.79 -4.85 -16.20
N VAL A 93 17.91 -3.88 -16.52
CA VAL A 93 17.31 -3.74 -17.85
C VAL A 93 18.36 -3.47 -18.92
N ALA A 94 19.38 -2.65 -18.63
CA ALA A 94 20.46 -2.32 -19.58
C ALA A 94 21.32 -3.53 -19.99
N GLN A 95 21.29 -4.63 -19.22
CA GLN A 95 21.94 -5.90 -19.60
C GLN A 95 21.15 -6.68 -20.66
N GLY A 96 19.99 -6.19 -21.09
CA GLY A 96 19.09 -6.84 -22.03
C GLY A 96 18.17 -7.85 -21.36
N CYS A 97 16.89 -7.80 -21.73
CA CYS A 97 15.83 -8.71 -21.31
C CYS A 97 14.70 -8.74 -22.35
N ASP A 98 13.91 -9.80 -22.31
CA ASP A 98 12.73 -9.99 -23.16
C ASP A 98 11.47 -9.36 -22.53
N ALA A 99 11.40 -9.22 -21.21
CA ALA A 99 10.35 -8.46 -20.52
C ALA A 99 10.80 -7.98 -19.14
N VAL A 100 10.09 -6.96 -18.64
CA VAL A 100 10.22 -6.44 -17.27
C VAL A 100 8.90 -6.65 -16.52
N LEU A 101 8.97 -7.23 -15.33
CA LEU A 101 7.83 -7.44 -14.42
C LEU A 101 8.08 -6.64 -13.14
N LEU A 102 7.22 -5.66 -12.86
CA LEU A 102 7.37 -4.73 -11.75
C LEU A 102 6.22 -4.89 -10.75
N ASP A 103 6.57 -5.13 -9.50
CA ASP A 103 5.67 -5.03 -8.34
C ASP A 103 5.83 -3.62 -7.75
N LEU A 104 4.93 -2.72 -8.13
CA LEU A 104 4.93 -1.32 -7.70
C LEU A 104 3.71 -1.05 -6.81
N HIS A 105 3.74 0.03 -6.04
CA HIS A 105 2.55 0.42 -5.29
C HIS A 105 1.54 1.13 -6.19
N GLY A 106 2.01 2.11 -6.97
CA GLY A 106 1.18 3.00 -7.78
C GLY A 106 0.81 4.31 -7.08
N ALA A 107 1.36 4.58 -5.88
CA ALA A 107 1.08 5.80 -5.12
C ALA A 107 2.37 6.40 -4.53
N MET A 108 3.50 6.21 -5.21
CA MET A 108 4.78 6.74 -4.78
C MET A 108 4.93 8.19 -5.21
N VAL A 109 5.09 9.06 -4.22
CA VAL A 109 5.56 10.43 -4.39
C VAL A 109 6.98 10.51 -3.83
N THR A 110 7.88 11.09 -4.60
CA THR A 110 9.26 11.35 -4.18
C THR A 110 9.41 12.83 -3.84
N GLN A 111 10.55 13.22 -3.28
CA GLN A 111 10.85 14.64 -3.08
C GLN A 111 10.87 15.47 -4.38
N THR A 112 11.06 14.84 -5.54
CA THR A 112 11.19 15.53 -6.84
C THR A 112 10.02 15.28 -7.79
N TYR A 113 9.34 14.15 -7.65
CA TYR A 113 8.36 13.63 -8.60
C TYR A 113 7.07 13.24 -7.87
N ASP A 114 5.95 13.82 -8.30
CA ASP A 114 4.60 13.40 -7.87
C ASP A 114 4.22 12.01 -8.42
N ASP A 115 4.82 11.62 -9.55
CA ASP A 115 4.63 10.33 -10.22
C ASP A 115 5.94 9.53 -10.20
N GLY A 116 6.23 8.88 -9.07
CA GLY A 116 7.44 8.07 -8.90
C GLY A 116 7.47 6.88 -9.85
N GLU A 117 6.34 6.19 -10.02
CA GLU A 117 6.20 5.06 -10.94
C GLU A 117 6.40 5.47 -12.40
N GLY A 118 5.79 6.57 -12.83
CA GLY A 118 5.95 7.07 -14.19
C GLY A 118 7.37 7.52 -14.52
N GLU A 119 8.09 8.13 -13.56
CA GLU A 119 9.50 8.47 -13.76
C GLU A 119 10.37 7.22 -13.92
N LEU A 120 10.16 6.18 -13.10
CA LEU A 120 10.85 4.90 -13.27
C LEU A 120 10.59 4.31 -14.66
N LEU A 121 9.33 4.29 -15.10
CA LEU A 121 8.95 3.74 -16.41
C LEU A 121 9.55 4.52 -17.56
N ARG A 122 9.60 5.86 -17.45
CA ARG A 122 10.26 6.74 -18.43
C ARG A 122 11.73 6.39 -18.58
N ARG A 123 12.44 6.14 -17.46
CA ARG A 123 13.86 5.74 -17.47
C ARG A 123 14.07 4.37 -18.11
N ILE A 124 13.24 3.38 -17.76
CA ILE A 124 13.29 2.05 -18.37
C ILE A 124 13.07 2.14 -19.89
N ARG A 125 12.12 2.95 -20.33
CA ARG A 125 11.80 3.15 -21.75
C ARG A 125 12.90 3.87 -22.53
N ALA A 126 13.66 4.74 -21.88
CA ALA A 126 14.85 5.34 -22.51
C ALA A 126 15.95 4.30 -22.79
N ILE A 127 16.05 3.25 -21.97
CA ILE A 127 17.06 2.17 -22.09
C ILE A 127 16.56 1.08 -23.05
N ALA A 128 15.31 0.66 -22.89
CA ALA A 128 14.69 -0.44 -23.62
C ALA A 128 13.32 0.02 -24.20
N PRO A 129 13.32 0.72 -25.35
CA PRO A 129 12.12 1.37 -25.88
C PRO A 129 10.96 0.43 -26.23
N THR A 130 11.27 -0.82 -26.56
CA THR A 130 10.30 -1.81 -27.08
C THR A 130 10.07 -2.98 -26.15
N VAL A 131 10.75 -3.06 -24.99
CA VAL A 131 10.62 -4.22 -24.09
C VAL A 131 9.21 -4.26 -23.48
N PRO A 132 8.50 -5.39 -23.49
CA PRO A 132 7.26 -5.54 -22.73
C PRO A 132 7.46 -5.24 -21.25
N ILE A 133 6.57 -4.42 -20.67
CA ILE A 133 6.54 -4.11 -19.23
C ILE A 133 5.17 -4.49 -18.65
N GLY A 134 5.17 -5.32 -17.62
CA GLY A 134 3.98 -5.65 -16.82
C GLY A 134 4.06 -5.05 -15.42
N LEU A 135 2.97 -4.41 -14.97
CA LEU A 135 2.84 -3.82 -13.64
C LEU A 135 1.81 -4.60 -12.80
N ALA A 136 2.21 -5.03 -11.61
CA ALA A 136 1.27 -5.40 -10.54
C ALA A 136 1.21 -4.22 -9.57
N LEU A 137 -0.01 -3.71 -9.32
CA LEU A 137 -0.25 -2.46 -8.59
C LEU A 137 -1.21 -2.62 -7.42
N ASP A 138 -1.09 -1.75 -6.42
CA ASP A 138 -2.02 -1.66 -5.29
C ASP A 138 -3.36 -1.04 -5.71
N MET A 139 -4.46 -1.41 -5.05
CA MET A 139 -5.78 -0.78 -5.25
C MET A 139 -5.75 0.74 -5.01
N HIS A 140 -4.86 1.22 -4.15
CA HIS A 140 -4.69 2.63 -3.82
C HIS A 140 -3.87 3.42 -4.87
N THR A 141 -3.60 2.84 -6.04
CA THR A 141 -2.88 3.51 -7.13
C THR A 141 -3.50 4.85 -7.51
N ASN A 142 -2.69 5.91 -7.51
CA ASN A 142 -2.98 7.21 -8.09
C ASN A 142 -2.44 7.24 -9.54
N LEU A 143 -3.27 6.82 -10.50
CA LEU A 143 -2.83 6.49 -11.86
C LEU A 143 -2.48 7.73 -12.70
N TYR A 144 -1.20 7.88 -13.01
CA TYR A 144 -0.70 8.84 -14.01
C TYR A 144 -0.68 8.24 -15.42
N ASP A 145 -0.73 9.12 -16.44
CA ASP A 145 -0.76 8.69 -17.84
C ASP A 145 0.54 8.00 -18.27
N ALA A 146 1.68 8.32 -17.64
CA ALA A 146 2.94 7.65 -17.90
C ALA A 146 2.86 6.15 -17.59
N MET A 147 2.15 5.74 -16.53
CA MET A 147 1.97 4.33 -16.19
C MET A 147 1.27 3.56 -17.31
N GLY A 148 0.16 4.11 -17.83
CA GLY A 148 -0.58 3.52 -18.94
C GLY A 148 0.18 3.56 -20.27
N ALA A 149 0.80 4.70 -20.59
CA ALA A 149 1.48 4.90 -21.87
C ALA A 149 2.81 4.14 -21.99
N GLN A 150 3.47 3.85 -20.87
CA GLN A 150 4.78 3.21 -20.83
C GLN A 150 4.73 1.71 -20.47
N SER A 151 3.57 1.12 -20.25
CA SER A 151 3.43 -0.32 -19.96
C SER A 151 2.56 -1.05 -20.97
N ASN A 152 2.62 -2.38 -20.94
CA ASN A 152 1.86 -3.26 -21.84
C ASN A 152 0.71 -3.96 -21.12
N VAL A 153 0.90 -4.24 -19.83
CA VAL A 153 -0.07 -4.90 -18.97
C VAL A 153 -0.04 -4.23 -17.61
N ILE A 154 -1.22 -3.92 -17.07
CA ILE A 154 -1.41 -3.49 -15.69
C ILE A 154 -2.50 -4.37 -15.07
N ALA A 155 -2.22 -4.94 -13.90
CA ALA A 155 -3.24 -5.53 -13.04
C ALA A 155 -3.13 -4.95 -11.63
N GLY A 156 -4.28 -4.66 -11.03
CA GLY A 156 -4.43 -4.11 -9.68
C GLY A 156 -5.09 -5.09 -8.72
N TYR A 157 -4.87 -4.90 -7.43
CA TYR A 157 -5.52 -5.71 -6.38
C TYR A 157 -7.05 -5.55 -6.44
N HIS A 158 -7.76 -6.66 -6.26
CA HIS A 158 -9.23 -6.72 -6.21
C HIS A 158 -9.79 -6.70 -4.79
N THR A 159 -8.93 -6.78 -3.76
CA THR A 159 -9.34 -6.87 -2.35
C THR A 159 -8.75 -5.75 -1.49
N TYR A 160 -9.55 -5.24 -0.55
CA TYR A 160 -9.13 -4.38 0.56
C TYR A 160 -9.85 -4.81 1.84
N PRO A 161 -9.15 -5.38 2.84
CA PRO A 161 -7.68 -5.51 2.95
C PRO A 161 -7.06 -6.40 1.86
N HIS A 162 -5.81 -6.11 1.50
CA HIS A 162 -5.12 -6.75 0.38
C HIS A 162 -4.72 -8.18 0.73
N ILE A 163 -5.45 -9.14 0.16
CA ILE A 163 -5.20 -10.57 0.32
C ILE A 163 -4.97 -11.29 -1.01
N ASP A 164 -5.02 -10.57 -2.13
CA ASP A 164 -4.89 -11.09 -3.51
C ASP A 164 -3.64 -10.57 -4.25
N VAL A 165 -2.58 -10.25 -3.49
CA VAL A 165 -1.35 -9.65 -4.01
C VAL A 165 -0.62 -10.62 -4.94
N TYR A 166 -0.48 -11.89 -4.54
CA TYR A 166 0.10 -12.95 -5.36
C TYR A 166 -0.71 -13.19 -6.65
N GLU A 167 -2.03 -13.26 -6.53
CA GLU A 167 -2.96 -13.47 -7.64
C GLU A 167 -2.88 -12.31 -8.65
N THR A 168 -2.62 -11.10 -8.18
CA THR A 168 -2.38 -9.95 -9.06
C THR A 168 -1.07 -10.09 -9.82
N GLY A 169 0.01 -10.52 -9.16
CA GLY A 169 1.25 -10.88 -9.86
C GLY A 169 1.05 -12.00 -10.89
N GLN A 170 0.23 -13.01 -10.58
CA GLN A 170 -0.14 -14.05 -11.54
C GLN A 170 -0.88 -13.49 -12.76
N ARG A 171 -1.87 -12.60 -12.56
CA ARG A 171 -2.62 -11.95 -13.66
C ARG A 171 -1.68 -11.14 -14.57
N THR A 172 -0.85 -10.27 -14.00
CA THR A 172 0.12 -9.48 -14.76
C THR A 172 1.11 -10.36 -15.51
N GLY A 173 1.78 -11.27 -14.80
CA GLY A 173 2.85 -12.08 -15.37
C GLY A 173 2.37 -13.03 -16.46
N ARG A 174 1.21 -13.66 -16.29
CA ARG A 174 0.64 -14.56 -17.33
C ARG A 174 0.31 -13.81 -18.61
N ALA A 175 -0.26 -12.60 -18.52
CA ALA A 175 -0.57 -11.80 -19.70
C ALA A 175 0.72 -11.37 -20.44
N VAL A 176 1.78 -11.02 -19.72
CA VAL A 176 3.09 -10.72 -20.32
C VAL A 176 3.72 -11.96 -20.97
N LEU A 177 3.70 -13.11 -20.30
CA LEU A 177 4.24 -14.35 -20.88
C LEU A 177 3.45 -14.80 -22.11
N ALA A 178 2.13 -14.67 -22.10
CA ALA A 178 1.29 -14.93 -23.28
C ALA A 178 1.62 -13.97 -24.43
N MET A 179 1.92 -12.70 -24.13
CA MET A 179 2.40 -11.74 -25.12
C MET A 179 3.74 -12.16 -25.72
N LEU A 180 4.71 -12.59 -24.91
CA LEU A 180 6.01 -13.08 -25.39
C LEU A 180 5.90 -14.34 -26.24
N ALA A 181 4.95 -15.22 -25.92
CA ALA A 181 4.66 -16.43 -26.68
C ALA A 181 3.86 -16.18 -27.97
N GLY A 182 3.44 -14.93 -28.24
CA GLY A 182 2.57 -14.59 -29.37
C GLY A 182 1.15 -15.13 -29.26
N GLN A 183 0.72 -15.47 -28.03
CA GLN A 183 -0.60 -16.04 -27.72
C GLN A 183 -1.63 -14.98 -27.33
N ALA A 184 -1.17 -13.78 -26.98
CA ALA A 184 -2.01 -12.63 -26.70
C ALA A 184 -1.35 -11.36 -27.25
N LYS A 185 -2.16 -10.35 -27.57
CA LYS A 185 -1.70 -9.02 -27.94
C LYS A 185 -2.38 -7.99 -27.02
N PRO A 186 -1.84 -7.79 -25.80
CA PRO A 186 -2.38 -6.85 -24.83
C PRO A 186 -2.63 -5.48 -25.45
N THR A 187 -3.84 -4.98 -25.26
CA THR A 187 -4.32 -3.67 -25.72
C THR A 187 -5.05 -3.02 -24.55
N MET A 188 -4.72 -1.78 -24.22
CA MET A 188 -5.09 -1.19 -22.94
C MET A 188 -5.86 0.12 -23.11
N ALA A 189 -6.89 0.29 -22.29
CA ALA A 189 -7.55 1.57 -22.07
C ALA A 189 -7.50 1.91 -20.58
N TRP A 190 -7.26 3.16 -20.27
CA TRP A 190 -7.30 3.67 -18.91
C TRP A 190 -8.04 5.00 -18.82
N GLY A 191 -8.39 5.39 -17.60
CA GLY A 191 -9.04 6.67 -17.32
C GLY A 191 -9.20 6.93 -15.83
N ARG A 192 -9.53 8.17 -15.50
CA ARG A 192 -9.74 8.65 -14.12
C ARG A 192 -11.16 9.18 -13.96
N ALA A 193 -11.69 9.13 -12.75
CA ALA A 193 -12.88 9.88 -12.34
C ALA A 193 -12.45 10.96 -11.33
N PRO A 194 -12.97 12.20 -11.41
CA PRO A 194 -12.56 13.29 -10.53
C PRO A 194 -13.19 13.18 -9.13
N MET A 195 -12.84 12.12 -8.42
CA MET A 195 -13.33 11.80 -7.09
C MET A 195 -12.21 11.25 -6.21
N LEU A 196 -12.31 11.56 -4.91
CA LEU A 196 -11.39 11.10 -3.87
C LEU A 196 -12.14 10.16 -2.92
N PRO A 197 -12.18 8.84 -3.20
CA PRO A 197 -12.74 7.87 -2.28
C PRO A 197 -12.06 7.94 -0.91
N HIS A 198 -12.81 8.21 0.15
CA HIS A 198 -12.25 8.25 1.48
C HIS A 198 -11.79 6.84 1.91
N VAL A 199 -10.59 6.67 2.46
CA VAL A 199 -9.98 5.37 2.80
C VAL A 199 -10.92 4.46 3.61
N MET A 200 -11.64 5.00 4.60
CA MET A 200 -12.69 4.29 5.37
C MET A 200 -13.94 3.83 4.58
N ARG A 201 -14.04 4.14 3.29
CA ARG A 201 -15.12 3.73 2.40
C ARG A 201 -14.61 2.89 1.23
N GLN A 202 -13.38 2.40 1.32
CA GLN A 202 -12.71 1.61 0.29
C GLN A 202 -12.80 0.09 0.52
N GLY A 203 -13.30 -0.39 1.67
CA GLY A 203 -13.36 -1.83 2.00
C GLY A 203 -14.12 -2.67 0.97
N THR A 204 -13.58 -3.81 0.56
CA THR A 204 -14.24 -4.70 -0.42
C THR A 204 -15.33 -5.60 0.18
N ALA A 205 -15.49 -5.56 1.51
CA ALA A 205 -16.63 -6.15 2.18
C ALA A 205 -17.89 -5.27 2.08
N ASP A 206 -17.73 -3.98 1.76
CA ASP A 206 -18.80 -2.99 1.74
C ASP A 206 -19.02 -2.39 0.36
N SER A 207 -20.27 -2.02 0.08
CA SER A 207 -20.62 -1.22 -1.09
C SER A 207 -20.25 0.26 -0.88
N PRO A 208 -19.78 0.96 -1.93
CA PRO A 208 -19.87 0.59 -3.35
C PRO A 208 -18.70 -0.26 -3.89
N ASN A 209 -17.57 -0.38 -3.18
CA ASN A 209 -16.38 -1.04 -3.72
C ASN A 209 -16.58 -2.55 -3.95
N GLN A 210 -17.33 -3.23 -3.08
CA GLN A 210 -17.67 -4.65 -3.27
C GLN A 210 -18.24 -4.92 -4.67
N ALA A 211 -19.21 -4.13 -5.12
CA ALA A 211 -19.86 -4.30 -6.41
C ALA A 211 -18.94 -3.92 -7.59
N LEU A 212 -18.13 -2.87 -7.43
CA LEU A 212 -17.18 -2.42 -8.45
C LEU A 212 -16.07 -3.45 -8.69
N GLN A 213 -15.54 -4.06 -7.63
CA GLN A 213 -14.54 -5.13 -7.78
C GLN A 213 -15.17 -6.43 -8.28
N ALA A 214 -16.42 -6.72 -7.91
CA ALA A 214 -17.15 -7.84 -8.52
C ALA A 214 -17.28 -7.65 -10.03
N ARG A 215 -17.64 -6.44 -10.49
CA ARG A 215 -17.74 -6.13 -11.92
C ARG A 215 -16.39 -6.24 -12.63
N SER A 216 -15.30 -5.80 -12.00
CA SER A 216 -13.96 -5.94 -12.55
C SER A 216 -13.59 -7.40 -12.79
N ARG A 217 -13.92 -8.30 -11.85
CA ARG A 217 -13.72 -9.76 -12.02
C ARG A 217 -14.63 -10.37 -13.09
N GLU A 218 -15.87 -9.89 -13.21
CA GLU A 218 -16.77 -10.34 -14.29
C GLU A 218 -16.23 -9.95 -15.67
N ILE A 219 -15.66 -8.75 -15.82
CA ILE A 219 -15.02 -8.31 -17.06
C ILE A 219 -13.83 -9.22 -17.43
N GLU A 220 -13.03 -9.65 -16.44
CA GLU A 220 -11.99 -10.66 -16.66
C GLU A 220 -12.58 -12.00 -17.11
N ALA A 221 -13.69 -12.44 -16.50
CA ALA A 221 -14.40 -13.66 -16.92
C ALA A 221 -15.06 -13.55 -18.31
N GLU A 222 -15.42 -12.34 -18.74
CA GLU A 222 -15.93 -12.02 -20.09
C GLU A 222 -14.82 -11.97 -21.16
N GLY A 223 -13.56 -12.10 -20.77
CA GLY A 223 -12.42 -12.24 -21.68
C GLY A 223 -11.44 -11.07 -21.69
N ALA A 224 -11.53 -10.12 -20.77
CA ALA A 224 -10.40 -9.21 -20.53
C ALA A 224 -9.20 -9.98 -19.96
N LEU A 225 -7.99 -9.59 -20.35
CA LEU A 225 -6.77 -10.12 -19.74
C LEU A 225 -6.62 -9.63 -18.30
N CYS A 226 -6.94 -8.36 -18.06
CA CYS A 226 -6.98 -7.74 -16.74
C CYS A 226 -8.05 -6.64 -16.73
N ALA A 227 -8.78 -6.49 -15.62
CA ALA A 227 -9.60 -5.30 -15.38
C ALA A 227 -9.39 -4.85 -13.95
N SER A 228 -8.93 -3.61 -13.76
CA SER A 228 -8.49 -3.10 -12.47
C SER A 228 -9.16 -1.79 -12.19
N LEU A 229 -9.86 -1.72 -11.06
CA LEU A 229 -10.41 -0.48 -10.52
C LEU A 229 -9.60 -0.10 -9.28
N PHE A 230 -8.93 1.03 -9.40
CA PHE A 230 -8.11 1.63 -8.35
C PHE A 230 -8.93 2.72 -7.65
N LEU A 231 -8.98 2.69 -6.33
CA LEU A 231 -9.70 3.70 -5.55
C LEU A 231 -8.85 4.95 -5.28
N GLY A 232 -7.54 4.86 -5.52
CA GLY A 232 -6.59 5.92 -5.25
C GLY A 232 -6.30 6.11 -3.76
N PHE A 233 -5.19 6.79 -3.49
CA PHE A 233 -4.77 7.17 -2.16
C PHE A 233 -4.99 8.68 -1.97
N PRO A 234 -6.04 9.10 -1.26
CA PRO A 234 -6.42 10.51 -1.17
C PRO A 234 -5.54 11.34 -0.23
N ASN A 235 -4.64 10.72 0.55
CA ASN A 235 -3.79 11.45 1.49
C ASN A 235 -2.47 11.91 0.85
N ALA A 236 -2.51 12.25 -0.44
CA ALA A 236 -1.41 12.83 -1.19
C ALA A 236 -1.90 14.10 -1.90
N ASP A 237 -1.17 15.20 -1.73
CA ASP A 237 -1.42 16.49 -2.38
C ASP A 237 -0.77 16.51 -3.77
N ILE A 238 -1.40 15.79 -4.70
CA ILE A 238 -0.92 15.59 -6.08
C ILE A 238 -2.06 15.73 -7.09
N GLU A 239 -1.73 15.98 -8.36
CA GLU A 239 -2.72 16.28 -9.41
C GLU A 239 -3.73 15.15 -9.64
N PHE A 240 -3.28 13.89 -9.65
CA PHE A 240 -4.12 12.73 -10.00
C PHE A 240 -4.40 11.79 -8.83
N ALA A 241 -4.54 12.33 -7.62
CA ALA A 241 -5.09 11.57 -6.51
C ALA A 241 -6.53 11.14 -6.80
N GLY A 242 -6.84 9.85 -6.64
CA GLY A 242 -8.22 9.34 -6.68
C GLY A 242 -8.49 8.19 -7.64
N LEU A 243 -9.77 8.01 -7.95
CA LEU A 243 -10.28 6.79 -8.60
C LEU A 243 -9.87 6.71 -10.07
N SER A 244 -9.39 5.54 -10.47
CA SER A 244 -9.00 5.25 -11.84
C SER A 244 -9.31 3.81 -12.24
N VAL A 245 -9.32 3.56 -13.54
CA VAL A 245 -9.60 2.25 -14.12
C VAL A 245 -8.60 1.97 -15.22
N VAL A 246 -8.12 0.72 -15.26
CA VAL A 246 -7.34 0.17 -16.36
C VAL A 246 -7.97 -1.15 -16.80
N VAL A 247 -8.19 -1.31 -18.11
CA VAL A 247 -8.67 -2.54 -18.72
C VAL A 247 -7.71 -2.96 -19.82
N VAL A 248 -7.26 -4.21 -19.75
CA VAL A 248 -6.38 -4.85 -20.73
C VAL A 248 -7.15 -5.94 -21.45
N THR A 249 -7.23 -5.87 -22.77
CA THR A 249 -7.88 -6.86 -23.63
C THR A 249 -6.87 -7.52 -24.56
N ASP A 250 -7.30 -8.59 -25.23
CA ASP A 250 -6.54 -9.18 -26.33
C ASP A 250 -6.95 -8.52 -27.67
N ASN A 251 -6.11 -7.60 -28.15
CA ASN A 251 -6.22 -6.91 -29.43
C ASN A 251 -7.58 -6.23 -29.70
N ASN A 252 -8.26 -5.73 -28.65
CA ASN A 252 -9.58 -5.11 -28.78
C ASN A 252 -9.69 -3.79 -28.00
N GLN A 253 -9.19 -2.71 -28.61
CA GLN A 253 -9.19 -1.37 -28.02
C GLN A 253 -10.59 -0.85 -27.68
N ALA A 254 -11.55 -1.00 -28.59
CA ALA A 254 -12.91 -0.51 -28.39
C ALA A 254 -13.61 -1.19 -27.20
N GLN A 255 -13.32 -2.49 -26.99
CA GLN A 255 -13.85 -3.22 -25.85
C GLN A 255 -13.16 -2.83 -24.53
N ALA A 256 -11.85 -2.56 -24.55
CA ALA A 256 -11.13 -2.02 -23.41
C ALA A 256 -11.73 -0.67 -22.97
N GLU A 257 -11.95 0.23 -23.93
CA GLU A 257 -12.57 1.55 -23.72
C GLU A 257 -13.98 1.44 -23.15
N ARG A 258 -14.81 0.56 -23.72
CA ARG A 258 -16.20 0.34 -23.26
C ARG A 258 -16.24 -0.08 -21.79
N TRP A 259 -15.46 -1.08 -21.40
CA TRP A 259 -15.43 -1.57 -20.03
C TRP A 259 -14.80 -0.56 -19.06
N ARG A 260 -13.78 0.18 -19.52
CA ARG A 260 -13.18 1.29 -18.76
C ARG A 260 -14.22 2.39 -18.48
N ASP A 261 -15.00 2.80 -19.48
CA ASP A 261 -16.05 3.81 -19.33
C ASP A 261 -17.19 3.34 -18.43
N GLU A 262 -17.57 2.06 -18.56
CA GLU A 262 -18.60 1.43 -17.73
C GLU A 262 -18.21 1.48 -16.24
N LEU A 263 -17.01 1.03 -15.88
CA LEU A 263 -16.53 1.04 -14.49
C LEU A 263 -16.41 2.46 -13.93
N LEU A 264 -15.88 3.42 -14.71
CA LEU A 264 -15.80 4.82 -14.29
C LEU A 264 -17.18 5.44 -14.08
N ALA A 265 -18.14 5.15 -14.96
CA ALA A 265 -19.51 5.65 -14.83
C ALA A 265 -20.20 5.09 -13.58
N LEU A 266 -20.07 3.77 -13.33
CA LEU A 266 -20.62 3.12 -12.13
C LEU A 266 -20.03 3.70 -10.84
N ALA A 267 -18.72 3.93 -10.81
CA ALA A 267 -18.05 4.54 -9.68
C ALA A 267 -18.49 5.99 -9.47
N TRP A 268 -18.59 6.77 -10.56
CA TRP A 268 -19.01 8.16 -10.52
C TRP A 268 -20.45 8.32 -10.03
N GLU A 269 -21.37 7.46 -10.46
CA GLU A 269 -22.75 7.45 -9.98
C GLU A 269 -22.82 7.26 -8.45
N GLN A 270 -21.98 6.38 -7.92
CA GLN A 270 -21.91 6.06 -6.49
C GLN A 270 -20.98 6.97 -5.68
N ARG A 271 -20.39 8.02 -6.27
CA ARG A 271 -19.36 8.86 -5.63
C ARG A 271 -19.71 9.40 -4.25
N LYS A 272 -20.99 9.70 -3.99
CA LYS A 272 -21.44 10.18 -2.67
C LYS A 272 -21.31 9.12 -1.57
N ALA A 273 -21.43 7.83 -1.92
CA ALA A 273 -21.31 6.72 -0.98
C ALA A 273 -19.87 6.48 -0.52
N PHE A 274 -18.89 7.05 -1.23
CA PHE A 274 -17.48 7.05 -0.85
C PHE A 274 -17.08 8.17 0.12
N VAL A 275 -18.01 9.06 0.48
CA VAL A 275 -17.76 10.07 1.53
C VAL A 275 -17.95 9.43 2.90
N TYR A 276 -16.90 9.41 3.71
CA TYR A 276 -16.99 8.97 5.10
C TYR A 276 -17.67 10.04 5.96
N GLN A 277 -18.65 9.63 6.76
CA GLN A 277 -19.32 10.51 7.72
C GLN A 277 -18.66 10.34 9.08
N ILE A 278 -17.86 11.34 9.48
CA ILE A 278 -17.11 11.32 10.74
C ILE A 278 -18.09 11.50 11.91
N GLU A 279 -18.02 10.59 12.87
CA GLU A 279 -18.71 10.74 14.15
C GLU A 279 -17.85 11.57 15.13
N PRO A 280 -18.45 12.47 15.94
CA PRO A 280 -17.71 13.15 16.99
C PRO A 280 -17.05 12.15 17.96
N LEU A 281 -15.76 12.32 18.23
CA LEU A 281 -14.97 11.38 19.05
C LEU A 281 -15.62 11.06 20.41
N ARG A 282 -16.21 12.06 21.09
CA ARG A 282 -16.94 11.87 22.35
C ARG A 282 -18.11 10.87 22.19
N ALA A 283 -18.84 10.94 21.08
CA ALA A 283 -19.94 10.02 20.81
C ALA A 283 -19.41 8.60 20.53
N SER A 284 -18.29 8.49 19.80
CA SER A 284 -17.62 7.19 19.58
C SER A 284 -17.16 6.55 20.90
N MET A 285 -16.58 7.33 21.82
CA MET A 285 -16.20 6.83 23.17
C MET A 285 -17.42 6.36 23.98
N ALA A 286 -18.50 7.14 23.99
CA ALA A 286 -19.73 6.77 24.70
C ALA A 286 -20.34 5.48 24.14
N ARG A 287 -20.35 5.32 22.81
CA ARG A 287 -20.80 4.07 22.16
C ARG A 287 -19.89 2.90 22.51
N ALA A 288 -18.57 3.12 22.55
CA ALA A 288 -17.61 2.08 22.91
C ALA A 288 -17.86 1.55 24.33
N GLN A 289 -18.06 2.45 25.31
CA GLN A 289 -18.39 2.08 26.68
C GLN A 289 -19.71 1.31 26.75
N ALA A 290 -20.76 1.80 26.09
CA ALA A 290 -22.06 1.13 26.08
C ALA A 290 -21.98 -0.29 25.47
N LEU A 291 -21.20 -0.48 24.40
CA LEU A 291 -20.94 -1.79 23.83
C LEU A 291 -20.13 -2.68 24.78
N ALA A 292 -19.13 -2.13 25.46
CA ALA A 292 -18.32 -2.87 26.43
C ALA A 292 -19.14 -3.34 27.64
N ASP A 293 -20.10 -2.53 28.10
CA ASP A 293 -20.99 -2.86 29.21
C ASP A 293 -22.06 -3.90 28.83
N ALA A 294 -22.55 -3.83 27.58
CA ALA A 294 -23.63 -4.68 27.10
C ALA A 294 -23.16 -6.03 26.52
N LYS A 295 -21.86 -6.17 26.19
CA LYS A 295 -21.38 -7.37 25.49
C LYS A 295 -21.46 -8.63 26.37
N PRO A 296 -21.78 -9.81 25.81
CA PRO A 296 -21.71 -11.07 26.53
C PRO A 296 -20.28 -11.39 27.00
N ALA A 297 -20.15 -12.09 28.14
CA ALA A 297 -18.86 -12.61 28.58
C ALA A 297 -18.26 -13.52 27.50
N GLY A 298 -16.97 -13.33 27.19
CA GLY A 298 -16.25 -14.13 26.18
C GLY A 298 -16.41 -13.67 24.72
N SER A 299 -17.17 -12.61 24.44
CA SER A 299 -17.38 -12.10 23.07
C SER A 299 -16.21 -11.29 22.46
N GLY A 300 -15.07 -11.22 23.15
CA GLY A 300 -13.91 -10.43 22.72
C GLY A 300 -13.97 -8.95 23.13
N PRO A 301 -12.94 -8.15 22.82
CA PRO A 301 -12.92 -6.71 23.11
C PRO A 301 -13.75 -5.90 22.10
N VAL A 302 -14.13 -4.68 22.48
CA VAL A 302 -14.57 -3.66 21.51
C VAL A 302 -13.30 -3.05 20.93
N VAL A 303 -13.17 -3.04 19.60
CA VAL A 303 -12.01 -2.46 18.91
C VAL A 303 -12.36 -1.06 18.45
N LEU A 304 -11.62 -0.07 18.96
CA LEU A 304 -11.68 1.31 18.51
C LEU A 304 -10.50 1.55 17.56
N LEU A 305 -10.81 2.02 16.35
CA LEU A 305 -9.82 2.29 15.33
C LEU A 305 -9.52 3.78 15.30
N ASP A 306 -8.27 4.15 15.63
CA ASP A 306 -7.78 5.51 15.40
C ASP A 306 -7.38 5.67 13.94
N HIS A 307 -8.37 5.96 13.09
CA HIS A 307 -8.14 6.06 11.65
C HIS A 307 -7.23 7.25 11.29
N SER A 308 -7.32 8.35 12.05
CA SER A 308 -6.64 9.60 11.71
C SER A 308 -5.13 9.52 11.89
N ASP A 309 -4.63 8.52 12.64
CA ASP A 309 -3.21 8.31 12.89
C ASP A 309 -2.83 6.84 12.69
N ASN A 310 -3.21 6.29 11.52
CA ASN A 310 -2.89 4.93 11.12
C ASN A 310 -1.55 4.83 10.39
N CYS A 311 -0.57 4.07 10.92
CA CYS A 311 0.73 3.86 10.27
C CYS A 311 0.63 3.21 8.89
N ALA A 312 -0.38 2.37 8.66
CA ALA A 312 -0.64 1.75 7.36
C ALA A 312 -1.23 2.73 6.32
N SER A 313 -1.34 4.01 6.66
CA SER A 313 -1.67 5.11 5.72
C SER A 313 -0.76 6.34 5.96
N GLY A 314 0.44 6.10 6.52
CA GLY A 314 1.46 7.12 6.76
C GLY A 314 1.27 7.95 8.03
N GLY A 315 0.35 7.55 8.92
CA GLY A 315 0.21 8.12 10.26
C GLY A 315 1.50 7.96 11.08
N THR A 316 1.73 8.92 11.96
CA THR A 316 2.92 8.98 12.83
C THR A 316 2.85 7.97 13.98
N MET A 317 1.65 7.52 14.34
CA MET A 317 1.33 6.80 15.59
C MET A 317 1.74 7.57 16.85
N ASP A 318 1.91 8.88 16.73
CA ASP A 318 2.36 9.79 17.78
C ASP A 318 1.26 10.77 18.19
N THR A 319 0.02 10.64 17.69
CA THR A 319 -1.06 11.54 18.10
C THR A 319 -1.78 11.01 19.35
N MET A 320 -2.03 11.90 20.31
CA MET A 320 -2.63 11.52 21.59
C MET A 320 -4.14 11.79 21.67
N THR A 321 -4.79 12.14 20.55
CA THR A 321 -6.19 12.59 20.55
C THR A 321 -7.14 11.49 21.02
N VAL A 322 -7.04 10.28 20.48
CA VAL A 322 -7.92 9.16 20.86
C VAL A 322 -7.57 8.64 22.24
N LEU A 323 -6.29 8.41 22.56
CA LEU A 323 -5.87 8.02 23.91
C LEU A 323 -6.31 9.05 24.95
N GLY A 324 -6.11 10.34 24.68
CA GLY A 324 -6.53 11.44 25.55
C GLY A 324 -8.03 11.39 25.82
N ALA A 325 -8.85 11.21 24.78
CA ALA A 325 -10.29 11.07 24.93
C ALA A 325 -10.69 9.83 25.74
N MET A 326 -9.99 8.70 25.58
CA MET A 326 -10.21 7.48 26.39
C MET A 326 -9.91 7.75 27.88
N LEU A 327 -8.80 8.44 28.17
CA LEU A 327 -8.41 8.79 29.53
C LEU A 327 -9.36 9.82 30.16
N ASP A 328 -9.73 10.86 29.41
CA ASP A 328 -10.66 11.91 29.86
C ASP A 328 -12.07 11.37 30.11
N ALA A 329 -12.49 10.34 29.35
CA ALA A 329 -13.74 9.63 29.57
C ALA A 329 -13.68 8.63 30.73
N GLY A 330 -12.49 8.36 31.30
CA GLY A 330 -12.31 7.42 32.39
C GLY A 330 -12.61 5.97 32.01
N LEU A 331 -12.32 5.56 30.77
CA LEU A 331 -12.59 4.20 30.32
C LEU A 331 -11.69 3.20 31.08
N GLU A 332 -12.33 2.26 31.78
CA GLU A 332 -11.65 1.16 32.49
C GLU A 332 -11.65 -0.13 31.66
N GLY A 333 -10.71 -1.04 31.94
CA GLY A 333 -10.60 -2.30 31.19
C GLY A 333 -10.22 -2.11 29.71
N ALA A 334 -9.66 -0.95 29.37
CA ALA A 334 -9.26 -0.58 28.02
C ALA A 334 -7.73 -0.63 27.84
N ALA A 335 -7.29 -0.73 26.59
CA ALA A 335 -5.90 -0.64 26.20
C ALA A 335 -5.77 0.20 24.93
N ALA A 336 -4.70 0.99 24.84
CA ALA A 336 -4.25 1.61 23.60
C ALA A 336 -3.01 0.87 23.11
N PHE A 337 -2.87 0.75 21.79
CA PHE A 337 -1.81 -0.02 21.16
C PHE A 337 -1.01 0.86 20.19
N ALA A 338 0.29 0.53 20.08
CA ALA A 338 1.24 1.08 19.11
C ALA A 338 1.40 2.60 19.12
N ILE A 339 1.73 3.18 20.27
CA ILE A 339 2.16 4.59 20.34
C ILE A 339 3.66 4.67 20.02
N PHE A 340 4.03 5.44 19.00
CA PHE A 340 5.41 5.69 18.63
C PHE A 340 6.04 6.77 19.52
N ASP A 341 6.81 6.34 20.52
CA ASP A 341 7.54 7.26 21.39
C ASP A 341 8.87 6.67 21.89
N PRO A 342 9.95 6.76 21.08
CA PRO A 342 11.26 6.23 21.46
C PRO A 342 11.80 6.83 22.77
N ALA A 343 11.51 8.11 23.03
CA ALA A 343 11.98 8.78 24.25
C ALA A 343 11.28 8.24 25.51
N ALA A 344 9.98 7.97 25.44
CA ALA A 344 9.26 7.34 26.54
C ALA A 344 9.73 5.90 26.77
N VAL A 345 10.02 5.14 25.70
CA VAL A 345 10.60 3.79 25.81
C VAL A 345 11.93 3.83 26.58
N GLN A 346 12.85 4.74 26.24
CA GLN A 346 14.13 4.87 26.96
C GLN A 346 13.95 5.24 28.44
N GLN A 347 13.00 6.14 28.74
CA GLN A 347 12.68 6.50 30.13
C GLN A 347 12.09 5.32 30.92
N MET A 348 11.19 4.53 30.29
CA MET A 348 10.63 3.33 30.91
C MET A 348 11.69 2.24 31.13
N ILE A 349 12.63 2.06 30.20
CA ILE A 349 13.77 1.14 30.37
C ILE A 349 14.62 1.56 31.57
N ALA A 350 14.97 2.85 31.66
CA ALA A 350 15.80 3.38 32.73
C ALA A 350 15.12 3.30 34.11
N ALA A 351 13.81 3.54 34.17
CA ALA A 351 13.03 3.42 35.41
C ALA A 351 12.86 1.96 35.86
N GLY A 352 12.77 1.01 34.93
CA GLY A 352 12.71 -0.42 35.21
C GLY A 352 11.30 -0.98 35.44
N VAL A 353 11.11 -2.23 35.04
CA VAL A 353 9.85 -2.96 35.20
C VAL A 353 9.42 -3.03 36.67
N GLY A 354 8.13 -2.81 36.91
CA GLY A 354 7.53 -2.83 38.23
C GLY A 354 7.44 -1.47 38.91
N ASN A 355 8.19 -0.47 38.44
CA ASN A 355 8.17 0.89 38.99
C ASN A 355 7.06 1.76 38.35
N GLU A 356 6.66 2.79 39.09
CA GLU A 356 5.77 3.84 38.61
C GLU A 356 6.59 4.97 37.97
N ILE A 357 6.06 5.56 36.90
CA ILE A 357 6.67 6.68 36.19
C ILE A 357 5.58 7.65 35.72
N THR A 358 5.90 8.95 35.76
CA THR A 358 5.14 9.99 35.08
C THR A 358 5.93 10.47 33.88
N LEU A 359 5.32 10.48 32.71
CA LEU A 359 5.97 10.93 31.47
C LEU A 359 4.98 11.65 30.54
N ALA A 360 5.55 12.47 29.65
CA ALA A 360 4.86 13.03 28.51
C ALA A 360 4.89 11.99 27.38
N LEU A 361 3.76 11.31 27.15
CA LEU A 361 3.59 10.22 26.19
C LEU A 361 3.09 10.75 24.87
N GLY A 362 3.73 10.31 23.79
CA GLY A 362 3.40 10.68 22.41
C GLY A 362 3.32 12.20 22.21
N GLY A 363 2.75 12.63 21.10
CA GLY A 363 2.52 14.01 20.72
C GLY A 363 3.81 14.84 20.63
N LYS A 364 4.91 14.24 20.18
CA LYS A 364 6.24 14.87 20.14
C LYS A 364 6.62 15.38 18.76
N LEU A 365 5.92 14.93 17.73
CA LEU A 365 6.13 15.31 16.34
C LEU A 365 5.15 16.43 15.94
N ASP A 366 5.71 17.52 15.44
CA ASP A 366 4.93 18.57 14.78
C ASP A 366 4.55 18.12 13.36
N MET A 367 3.39 18.54 12.87
CA MET A 367 2.93 18.34 11.48
C MET A 367 2.81 19.72 10.78
N PRO A 368 3.95 20.30 10.35
CA PRO A 368 3.98 21.67 9.83
C PRO A 368 3.19 21.86 8.53
N SER A 369 3.07 20.82 7.70
CA SER A 369 2.31 20.83 6.43
C SER A 369 0.83 21.21 6.61
N ILE A 370 0.27 20.92 7.78
CA ILE A 370 -1.11 21.23 8.15
C ILE A 370 -1.19 22.15 9.38
N GLY A 371 -0.07 22.77 9.77
CA GLY A 371 -0.01 23.75 10.86
C GLY A 371 -0.34 23.20 12.25
N LEU A 372 -0.12 21.91 12.50
CA LEU A 372 -0.36 21.29 13.81
C LEU A 372 0.94 21.10 14.58
N LEU A 373 0.90 21.43 15.87
CA LEU A 373 1.97 21.16 16.82
C LEU A 373 1.72 19.86 17.57
N GLY A 374 2.79 19.17 17.94
CA GLY A 374 2.73 18.00 18.82
C GLY A 374 2.11 18.36 20.16
N GLN A 375 1.15 17.54 20.61
CA GLN A 375 0.45 17.73 21.89
C GLN A 375 0.65 16.48 22.76
N PRO A 376 1.74 16.42 23.54
CA PRO A 376 2.03 15.25 24.34
C PRO A 376 1.03 15.13 25.50
N ARG A 377 0.72 13.89 25.89
CA ARG A 377 -0.19 13.62 27.01
C ARG A 377 0.58 13.19 28.25
N SER A 378 0.44 13.93 29.34
CA SER A 378 1.01 13.53 30.63
C SER A 378 0.26 12.32 31.19
N VAL A 379 0.98 11.22 31.45
CA VAL A 379 0.43 9.99 32.01
C VAL A 379 1.29 9.50 33.18
N THR A 380 0.64 8.95 34.20
CA THR A 380 1.30 8.24 35.31
C THR A 380 0.86 6.79 35.27
N GLY A 381 1.82 5.87 35.36
CA GLY A 381 1.49 4.45 35.33
C GLY A 381 2.67 3.56 35.73
N ARG A 382 2.36 2.26 35.86
CA ARG A 382 3.33 1.23 36.21
C ARG A 382 3.85 0.53 34.97
N ILE A 383 5.18 0.40 34.87
CA ILE A 383 5.83 -0.34 33.78
C ILE A 383 5.62 -1.85 34.01
N LYS A 384 4.79 -2.49 33.18
CA LYS A 384 4.49 -3.93 33.31
C LYS A 384 5.47 -4.82 32.57
N LEU A 385 5.96 -4.37 31.41
CA LEU A 385 6.80 -5.15 30.52
C LEU A 385 7.68 -4.21 29.68
N VAL A 386 8.90 -4.66 29.40
CA VAL A 386 9.77 -4.12 28.35
C VAL A 386 10.14 -5.30 27.45
N CYS A 387 9.88 -5.20 26.16
CA CYS A 387 10.24 -6.19 25.15
C CYS A 387 10.69 -5.50 23.86
N ASP A 388 11.23 -6.28 22.93
CA ASP A 388 11.64 -5.81 21.60
C ASP A 388 10.45 -5.58 20.64
N GLY A 389 9.23 -5.85 21.08
CA GLY A 389 8.00 -5.60 20.32
C GLY A 389 7.80 -6.54 19.13
N ARG A 390 8.55 -7.64 19.02
CA ARG A 390 8.47 -8.57 17.89
C ARG A 390 7.34 -9.58 18.09
N TYR A 391 6.45 -9.69 17.11
CA TYR A 391 5.34 -10.64 17.16
C TYR A 391 4.95 -11.09 15.75
N ARG A 392 4.43 -12.32 15.64
CA ARG A 392 3.92 -12.81 14.35
C ARG A 392 2.49 -12.41 14.14
N ASN A 393 2.17 -11.91 12.95
CA ASN A 393 0.81 -11.63 12.54
C ASN A 393 0.03 -12.95 12.39
N LEU A 394 -1.11 -13.06 13.08
CA LEU A 394 -2.03 -14.20 12.99
C LEU A 394 -3.14 -13.99 11.96
N GLY A 395 -3.39 -12.75 11.56
CA GLY A 395 -4.45 -12.38 10.63
C GLY A 395 -4.14 -12.84 9.19
N PRO A 396 -5.15 -12.80 8.30
CA PRO A 396 -4.96 -13.18 6.90
C PRO A 396 -4.02 -12.21 6.15
N MET A 397 -4.05 -10.92 6.50
CA MET A 397 -3.11 -9.93 5.97
C MET A 397 -1.75 -10.11 6.64
N TYR A 398 -0.70 -10.32 5.83
CA TYR A 398 0.68 -10.56 6.28
C TYR A 398 0.81 -11.75 7.26
N GLY A 399 -0.06 -12.76 7.15
CA GLY A 399 -0.10 -13.90 8.05
C GLY A 399 1.23 -14.67 8.08
N GLY A 400 1.82 -14.82 9.27
CA GLY A 400 3.08 -15.52 9.48
C GLY A 400 4.34 -14.64 9.40
N GLU A 401 4.23 -13.40 8.92
CA GLU A 401 5.30 -12.40 8.96
C GLU A 401 5.64 -12.01 10.42
N LEU A 402 6.90 -11.63 10.65
CA LEU A 402 7.55 -11.45 11.97
C LEU A 402 7.66 -10.00 12.43
#